data_AF-A0A951P8B9-F1
#
_entry.id   AF-A0A951P8B9-F1
#
_cell.length_a   1.000
_cell.length_b   1.000
_cell.length_c   1.000
_cell.angle_alpha   90.00
_cell.angle_beta   90.00
_cell.angle_gamma   90.00
#
_symmetry.space_group_name_H-M   'P 1'
#
loop_
_entity.id
_entity.type
_entity.pdbx_description
1 polymer ?
#
loop_
_entity_poly.entity_id
_entity_poly.type
_entity_poly.pdbx_seq_one_letter_code
_entity_poly.pdbx_strand_id
1 'polypeptide(L)'
;MVNSLDRPPAAANSELLKRPEAVIFIFLAALFVLWDTYLDLLDEVGSTTLSTRQLAQRLGTTAKILRLRKRQPNFSDWTSSLDPDGISWVYSSGGLYTPKI
;
A
#
# COMPACT_ATOMS: atom_id res chain seq x y z
N MET A 1 -42.36 -36.85 13.97
CA MET A 1 -42.21 -35.97 12.80
C MET A 1 -40.94 -35.15 13.01
N VAL A 2 -39.81 -35.57 12.43
CA VAL A 2 -38.54 -34.86 12.59
C VAL A 2 -38.33 -34.04 11.32
N ASN A 3 -38.28 -32.71 11.46
CA ASN A 3 -37.89 -31.81 10.40
C ASN A 3 -36.47 -32.15 9.97
N SER A 4 -36.33 -32.68 8.75
CA SER A 4 -35.05 -32.90 8.08
C SER A 4 -34.53 -31.55 7.57
N LEU A 5 -34.15 -30.69 8.50
CA LEU A 5 -33.36 -29.51 8.21
C LEU A 5 -32.01 -29.97 7.63
N ASP A 6 -31.76 -29.49 6.43
CA ASP A 6 -30.48 -28.87 6.10
C ASP A 6 -29.28 -29.82 5.92
N ARG A 7 -29.18 -30.39 4.71
CA ARG A 7 -27.86 -30.78 4.18
C ARG A 7 -27.79 -30.53 2.68
N PRO A 8 -27.17 -29.41 2.28
CA PRO A 8 -26.30 -29.46 1.11
C PRO A 8 -24.93 -28.87 1.49
N PRO A 9 -23.86 -29.67 1.41
CA PRO A 9 -22.67 -29.00 0.86
C PRO A 9 -21.85 -29.84 -0.14
N ALA A 10 -21.79 -31.17 -0.04
CA ALA A 10 -20.79 -31.92 -0.81
C ALA A 10 -21.15 -32.12 -2.29
N ALA A 11 -22.42 -32.43 -2.59
CA ALA A 11 -22.85 -32.75 -3.96
C ALA A 11 -22.83 -31.51 -4.88
N ALA A 12 -23.28 -30.36 -4.37
CA ALA A 12 -23.31 -29.10 -5.13
C ALA A 12 -21.89 -28.59 -5.46
N ASN A 13 -20.96 -28.69 -4.51
CA ASN A 13 -19.55 -28.31 -4.72
C ASN A 13 -18.89 -29.16 -5.81
N SER A 14 -19.21 -30.46 -5.85
CA SER A 14 -18.66 -31.40 -6.84
C SER A 14 -19.20 -31.15 -8.25
N GLU A 15 -20.46 -30.74 -8.37
CA GLU A 15 -21.07 -30.31 -9.64
C GLU A 15 -20.48 -29.00 -10.16
N LEU A 16 -20.24 -28.04 -9.27
CA LEU A 16 -19.59 -26.77 -9.62
C LEU A 16 -18.16 -26.98 -10.12
N LEU A 17 -17.41 -27.92 -9.53
CA LEU A 17 -16.05 -28.28 -9.95
C LEU A 17 -15.99 -29.03 -11.29
N LYS A 18 -17.10 -29.66 -11.72
CA LYS A 18 -17.18 -30.36 -13.01
C LYS A 18 -17.50 -29.42 -14.19
N ARG A 19 -17.96 -28.21 -13.93
CA ARG A 19 -18.24 -27.20 -14.95
C ARG A 19 -16.97 -26.38 -15.19
N PRO A 20 -16.26 -26.59 -16.31
CA PRO A 20 -14.98 -25.93 -16.55
C PRO A 20 -15.11 -24.41 -16.55
N GLU A 21 -16.27 -23.88 -16.95
CA GLU A 21 -16.56 -22.45 -16.94
C GLU A 21 -16.58 -21.88 -15.52
N ALA A 22 -17.23 -22.57 -14.58
CA ALA A 22 -17.32 -22.13 -13.19
C ALA A 22 -15.95 -22.15 -12.51
N VAL A 23 -15.11 -23.16 -12.80
CA VAL A 23 -13.74 -23.25 -12.29
C VAL A 23 -12.89 -22.09 -12.81
N ILE A 24 -13.01 -21.74 -14.10
CA ILE A 24 -12.31 -20.59 -14.67
C ILE A 24 -12.75 -19.30 -13.97
N PHE A 25 -14.05 -19.08 -13.76
CA PHE A 25 -14.53 -17.88 -13.07
C PHE A 25 -14.04 -17.79 -11.61
N ILE A 26 -14.07 -18.91 -10.88
CA ILE A 26 -13.58 -18.97 -9.50
C ILE A 26 -12.07 -18.69 -9.47
N PHE A 27 -11.31 -19.30 -10.37
CA PHE A 27 -9.86 -19.07 -10.48
C PHE A 27 -9.56 -17.62 -10.84
N LEU A 28 -10.30 -17.04 -11.78
CA LEU A 28 -10.09 -15.67 -12.24
C LEU A 28 -10.49 -14.66 -11.16
N ALA A 29 -11.56 -14.92 -10.40
CA ALA A 29 -11.93 -14.13 -9.23
C ALA A 29 -10.88 -14.22 -8.12
N ALA A 30 -10.38 -15.42 -7.82
CA ALA A 30 -9.30 -15.61 -6.85
C ALA A 30 -8.00 -14.92 -7.29
N LEU A 31 -7.67 -14.99 -8.58
CA LEU A 31 -6.54 -14.27 -9.16
C LEU A 31 -6.73 -12.76 -9.04
N PHE A 32 -7.94 -12.25 -9.24
CA PHE A 32 -8.26 -10.83 -9.09
C PHE A 32 -8.10 -10.36 -7.64
N VAL A 33 -8.59 -11.13 -6.67
CA VAL A 33 -8.43 -10.83 -5.25
C VAL A 33 -6.95 -10.88 -4.84
N LEU A 34 -6.23 -11.88 -5.31
CA LEU A 34 -4.78 -11.99 -5.08
C LEU A 34 -4.03 -10.81 -5.69
N TRP A 35 -4.42 -10.39 -6.89
CA TRP A 35 -3.84 -9.25 -7.59
C TRP A 35 -4.11 -7.93 -6.85
N ASP A 36 -5.34 -7.71 -6.40
CA ASP A 36 -5.73 -6.54 -5.61
C ASP A 36 -4.95 -6.48 -4.29
N THR A 37 -4.85 -7.62 -3.60
CA THR A 37 -4.04 -7.77 -2.37
C THR A 37 -2.55 -7.50 -2.63
N TYR A 38 -2.03 -7.94 -3.77
CA TYR A 38 -0.64 -7.71 -4.16
C TYR A 38 -0.36 -6.22 -4.43
N LEU A 39 -1.30 -5.50 -5.08
CA LEU A 39 -1.18 -4.07 -5.29
C LEU A 39 -1.25 -3.28 -3.97
N ASP A 40 -2.15 -3.67 -3.06
CA ASP A 40 -2.28 -3.04 -1.73
C ASP A 40 -0.98 -3.21 -0.92
N LEU A 41 -0.40 -4.41 -0.93
CA LEU A 41 0.89 -4.68 -0.29
C LEU A 41 2.04 -3.88 -0.93
N LEU A 42 2.01 -3.67 -2.24
CA LEU A 42 3.01 -2.83 -2.91
C LEU A 42 2.85 -1.35 -2.59
N ASP A 43 1.62 -0.86 -2.39
CA ASP A 43 1.37 0.52 -1.99
C ASP A 43 1.91 0.79 -0.58
N GLU A 44 1.76 -0.18 0.33
CA GLU A 44 2.30 -0.12 1.69
C GLU A 44 3.84 -0.05 1.70
N VAL A 45 4.52 -0.75 0.80
CA VAL A 45 5.99 -0.75 0.67
C VAL A 45 6.51 0.44 -0.15
N GLY A 46 5.70 0.97 -1.06
CA GLY A 46 6.09 2.01 -2.03
C GLY A 46 5.87 3.46 -1.58
N SER A 47 5.14 3.70 -0.49
CA SER A 47 4.62 5.04 -0.21
C SER A 47 4.69 5.47 1.25
N THR A 48 5.89 5.44 1.87
CA THR A 48 6.10 6.33 3.04
C THR A 48 6.20 7.79 2.56
N THR A 49 5.12 8.29 1.97
CA THR A 49 5.00 9.69 1.59
C THR A 49 4.66 10.49 2.83
N LEU A 50 5.54 11.41 3.19
CA LEU A 50 5.30 12.28 4.34
C LEU A 50 4.80 13.63 3.86
N SER A 51 3.74 14.14 4.50
CA SER A 51 3.37 15.55 4.35
C SER A 51 4.45 16.45 4.95
N THR A 52 4.44 17.74 4.57
CA THR A 52 5.36 18.75 5.13
C THR A 52 5.36 18.77 6.66
N ARG A 53 4.20 18.56 7.29
CA ARG A 53 4.07 18.57 8.76
C ARG A 53 4.68 17.33 9.38
N GLN A 54 4.42 16.16 8.80
CA GLN A 54 4.97 14.89 9.30
C GLN A 54 6.49 14.85 9.15
N LEU A 55 7.00 15.26 7.98
CA LEU A 55 8.45 15.33 7.77
C LEU A 55 9.11 16.37 8.69
N ALA A 56 8.48 17.54 8.89
CA ALA A 56 9.00 18.54 9.82
C ALA A 56 9.09 18.01 11.26
N GLN A 57 8.05 17.31 11.72
CA GLN A 57 8.04 16.68 13.05
C GLN A 57 9.12 15.60 13.19
N ARG A 58 9.30 14.77 12.14
CA ARG A 58 10.31 13.71 12.11
C ARG A 58 11.74 14.25 12.17
N LEU A 59 12.03 15.29 11.39
CA LEU A 59 13.35 15.92 11.35
C LEU A 59 13.59 16.91 12.50
N GLY A 60 12.65 17.06 13.44
CA GLY A 60 12.74 18.04 14.53
C GLY A 60 12.81 19.50 14.06
N THR A 61 12.23 19.81 12.89
CA THR A 61 12.29 21.13 12.26
C THR A 61 10.90 21.77 12.11
N THR A 62 10.86 23.02 11.63
CA THR A 62 9.61 23.73 11.35
C THR A 62 9.23 23.62 9.88
N ALA A 63 7.94 23.46 9.58
CA ALA A 63 7.42 23.41 8.21
C ALA A 63 7.83 24.61 7.34
N LYS A 64 8.06 25.79 7.96
CA LYS A 64 8.57 26.99 7.29
C LYS A 64 9.98 26.80 6.72
N ILE A 65 10.88 26.20 7.50
CA ILE A 65 12.25 25.89 7.09
C ILE A 65 12.21 24.85 5.97
N LEU A 66 11.41 23.80 6.15
CA LEU A 66 11.22 22.74 5.16
C LEU A 66 10.74 23.29 3.80
N ARG A 67 9.76 24.21 3.81
CA ARG A 67 9.23 24.86 2.60
C ARG A 67 10.24 25.77 1.90
N LEU A 68 11.14 26.40 2.66
CA LEU A 68 12.19 27.25 2.10
C LEU A 68 13.30 26.39 1.47
N ARG A 69 13.66 25.30 2.15
CA ARG A 69 14.79 24.45 1.78
C ARG A 69 14.48 23.41 0.72
N LYS A 70 13.22 23.05 0.49
CA LYS A 70 12.81 22.05 -0.50
C LYS A 70 13.29 22.31 -1.94
N ARG A 71 13.63 23.56 -2.26
CA ARG A 71 14.15 23.96 -3.57
C ARG A 71 15.68 24.00 -3.65
N GLN A 72 16.37 23.75 -2.54
CA GLN A 72 17.83 23.73 -2.51
C GLN A 72 18.36 22.39 -3.05
N PRO A 73 19.47 22.40 -3.81
CA PRO A 73 20.01 21.19 -4.41
C PRO A 73 20.54 20.18 -3.37
N ASN A 74 20.89 20.64 -2.18
CA ASN A 74 21.38 19.83 -1.06
C ASN A 74 20.27 19.39 -0.08
N PHE A 75 19.00 19.47 -0.48
CA PHE A 75 17.87 19.12 0.38
C PHE A 75 17.90 17.64 0.82
N SER A 76 18.23 16.73 -0.09
CA SER A 76 18.33 15.29 0.23
C SER A 76 19.37 15.03 1.31
N ASP A 77 20.55 15.62 1.18
CA ASP A 77 21.68 15.37 2.07
C ASP A 77 21.41 15.99 3.44
N TRP A 78 20.79 17.17 3.44
CA TRP A 78 20.35 17.81 4.67
C TRP A 78 19.28 17.00 5.40
N THR A 79 18.27 16.49 4.69
CA THR A 79 17.23 15.68 5.32
C THR A 79 17.78 14.36 5.84
N SER A 80 18.66 13.69 5.10
CA SER A 80 19.38 12.49 5.57
C SER A 80 20.20 12.73 6.83
N SER A 81 20.85 13.90 6.95
CA SER A 81 21.64 14.25 8.15
C SER A 81 20.81 14.48 9.41
N LEU A 82 19.51 14.76 9.25
CA LEU A 82 18.58 15.03 10.36
C LEU A 82 17.64 13.85 10.64
N ASP A 83 17.45 12.97 9.67
CA ASP A 83 16.55 11.85 9.80
C ASP A 83 17.18 10.79 10.73
N PRO A 84 16.45 10.29 11.74
CA PRO A 84 17.00 9.29 12.67
C PRO A 84 17.36 7.97 11.97
N ASP A 85 16.71 7.66 10.85
CA ASP A 85 16.97 6.46 10.06
C ASP A 85 17.92 6.74 8.88
N GLY A 86 18.46 7.97 8.79
CA GLY A 86 19.37 8.39 7.72
C GLY A 86 18.68 8.55 6.34
N ILE A 87 17.35 8.56 6.30
CA ILE A 87 16.59 8.58 5.04
C ILE A 87 16.74 9.94 4.36
N SER A 88 17.17 9.92 3.10
CA SER A 88 17.15 11.09 2.23
C SER A 88 15.72 11.36 1.75
N TRP A 89 15.22 12.58 1.91
CA TRP A 89 13.88 12.94 1.45
C TRP A 89 13.93 13.85 0.23
N VAL A 90 13.00 13.65 -0.72
CA VAL A 90 12.82 14.51 -1.89
C VAL A 90 11.40 15.05 -1.88
N TYR A 91 11.25 16.31 -2.28
CA TYR A 91 9.93 16.89 -2.46
C TYR A 91 9.32 16.40 -3.77
N SER A 92 8.23 15.65 -3.68
CA SER A 92 7.40 15.24 -4.82
C SER A 92 6.31 16.28 -5.08
N SER A 93 5.84 16.34 -6.33
CA SER A 93 4.71 17.19 -6.70
C SER A 93 3.48 16.84 -5.86
N GLY A 94 2.72 17.86 -5.44
CA GLY A 94 1.53 17.66 -4.58
C GLY A 94 1.74 17.93 -3.08
N GLY A 95 2.93 18.36 -2.65
CA GLY A 95 3.17 18.75 -1.25
C GLY A 95 3.62 17.58 -0.36
N LEU A 96 3.92 16.44 -0.98
CA LEU A 96 4.38 15.22 -0.34
C LEU A 96 5.89 15.07 -0.50
N TYR A 97 6.51 14.37 0.44
CA TYR A 97 7.91 14.04 0.43
C TYR A 97 8.07 12.53 0.31
N THR A 98 8.88 12.10 -0.65
CA THR A 98 9.17 10.70 -0.92
C THR A 98 10.61 10.40 -0.49
N PRO A 99 10.88 9.21 0.07
CA PRO A 99 12.26 8.78 0.30
C PRO A 99 13.00 8.67 -1.03
N LYS A 100 14.25 9.14 -1.06
CA LYS A 100 15.22 8.91 -2.12
C LYS A 100 15.92 7.59 -1.81
N ILE A 101 15.69 6.58 -2.63
CA ILE A 101 16.42 5.30 -2.59
C ILE A 101 17.72 5.46 -3.39
#